data_AF-A0A9R1UXP6-F1
#
_entry.id   AF-A0A9R1UXP6-F1
#
_cell.length_a   1.000
_cell.length_b   1.000
_cell.length_c   1.000
_cell.angle_alpha   90.00
_cell.angle_beta   90.00
_cell.angle_gamma   90.00
#
_symmetry.space_group_name_H-M   'P 1'
#
loop_
_entity.id
_entity.type
_entity.pdbx_description
1 polymer ?
#
loop_
_entity_poly.entity_id
_entity_poly.type
_entity_poly.pdbx_seq_one_letter_code
_entity_poly.pdbx_strand_id
1 'polypeptide(L)'
;MAKRTLPILKQQLHRPSPSVPSPSRSVTYMPRPGDDAPHTITLIPGDGISPLVTGAVEQVMDAIHAPIYFEKFDAHCDMKAIPMEVIESIKKNKVCLKGGLNTPMGGEVSSLNVQLRKELDLYTSLENCFNLPGLPTHHENVDIMVIIENTEGEYVGIEHEVVPGMVKSLKVYFNPSIVCFYLDLIFIEYMKKKIINLESQVKSPLGS
;
A
#
# COMPACT_ATOMS: atom_id res chain seq x y z
N MET A 1 29.91 45.72 -4.56
CA MET A 1 30.03 44.52 -5.41
C MET A 1 30.02 43.27 -4.53
N ALA A 2 29.02 42.41 -4.76
CA ALA A 2 28.67 41.09 -4.22
C ALA A 2 29.45 40.51 -3.00
N LYS A 3 28.79 40.47 -1.83
CA LYS A 3 29.10 39.51 -0.76
C LYS A 3 28.56 38.14 -1.19
N ARG A 4 29.45 37.18 -1.42
CA ARG A 4 29.13 35.78 -1.76
C ARG A 4 28.35 35.13 -0.61
N THR A 5 27.06 34.90 -0.81
CA THR A 5 26.20 34.07 0.05
C THR A 5 26.60 32.61 -0.13
N LEU A 6 27.05 31.97 0.95
CA LEU A 6 27.25 30.52 1.00
C LEU A 6 25.89 29.82 0.94
N PRO A 7 25.76 28.66 0.27
CA PRO A 7 24.50 27.93 0.19
C PRO A 7 24.10 27.41 1.57
N ILE A 8 22.82 27.60 1.91
CA ILE A 8 22.14 27.23 3.17
C ILE A 8 22.47 25.79 3.63
N LEU A 9 22.78 24.88 2.69
CA LEU A 9 23.18 23.51 2.98
C LEU A 9 24.42 23.39 3.89
N LYS A 10 25.41 24.29 3.77
CA LYS A 10 26.63 24.23 4.61
C LYS A 10 26.39 24.66 6.06
N GLN A 11 25.38 25.50 6.31
CA GLN A 11 25.01 25.92 7.67
C GLN A 11 24.20 24.86 8.42
N GLN A 12 23.52 23.96 7.72
CA GLN A 12 22.73 22.89 8.33
C GLN A 12 23.59 21.69 8.78
N LEU A 13 24.80 21.53 8.24
CA LEU A 13 25.70 20.40 8.56
C LEU A 13 26.50 20.55 9.87
N HIS A 14 26.40 21.69 10.58
CA HIS A 14 27.22 21.98 11.76
C HIS A 14 26.43 22.28 13.05
N ARG A 15 25.10 22.10 13.06
CA ARG A 15 24.34 22.20 14.32
C ARG A 15 24.29 20.83 15.00
N PRO A 16 24.81 20.67 16.23
CA PRO A 16 24.46 19.52 17.04
C PRO A 16 22.95 19.57 17.30
N SER A 17 22.23 18.52 16.92
CA SER A 17 20.79 18.40 17.15
C SER A 17 20.52 18.21 18.65
N PRO A 18 19.46 18.84 19.21
CA PRO A 18 18.98 18.46 20.53
C PRO A 18 18.50 17.00 20.47
N SER A 19 18.97 16.18 21.40
CA SER A 19 18.63 14.77 21.51
C SER A 19 17.16 14.60 21.90
N VAL A 20 16.28 14.59 20.90
CA VAL A 20 14.92 14.07 21.04
C VAL A 20 15.04 12.55 20.97
N PRO A 21 14.54 11.79 21.96
CA PRO A 21 14.43 10.34 21.82
C PRO A 21 13.43 10.08 20.70
N SER A 22 13.92 9.81 19.49
CA SER A 22 13.09 9.30 18.42
C SER A 22 12.66 7.89 18.82
N PRO A 23 11.37 7.53 18.73
CA PRO A 23 11.03 6.13 18.67
C PRO A 23 11.65 5.61 17.37
N SER A 24 12.85 5.04 17.46
CA SER A 24 13.43 4.28 16.39
C SER A 24 12.53 3.08 16.19
N ARG A 25 11.59 3.18 15.24
CA ARG A 25 10.89 2.01 14.75
C ARG A 25 11.97 1.10 14.20
N SER A 26 12.33 0.05 14.94
CA SER A 26 13.18 -1.00 14.40
C SER A 26 12.40 -1.57 13.24
N VAL A 27 12.78 -1.21 12.02
CA VAL A 27 12.42 -1.99 10.84
C VAL A 27 13.19 -3.28 11.04
N THR A 28 12.57 -4.21 11.75
CA THR A 28 13.13 -5.54 11.93
C THR A 28 12.96 -6.23 10.58
N TYR A 29 13.92 -6.01 9.68
CA TYR A 29 14.15 -6.96 8.61
C TYR A 29 14.54 -8.26 9.33
N MET A 30 13.57 -9.15 9.53
CA MET A 30 13.88 -10.52 9.90
C MET A 30 14.38 -11.19 8.62
N PRO A 31 15.67 -11.53 8.51
CA PRO A 31 16.07 -12.47 7.49
C PRO A 31 15.29 -13.77 7.75
N ARG A 32 14.54 -14.23 6.75
CA ARG A 32 14.03 -15.60 6.80
C ARG A 32 15.25 -16.54 6.85
N PRO A 33 15.23 -17.60 7.67
CA PRO A 33 16.29 -18.60 7.66
C PRO A 33 16.31 -19.33 6.30
N GLY A 34 17.44 -19.22 5.57
CA GLY A 34 17.69 -19.83 4.25
C GLY A 34 17.19 -18.96 3.10
N ASP A 35 17.98 -18.50 2.13
CA ASP A 35 19.36 -18.74 1.73
C ASP A 35 19.96 -17.39 1.29
N ASP A 36 21.28 -17.27 1.19
CA ASP A 36 21.98 -16.14 0.52
C ASP A 36 21.66 -16.03 -1.00
N ALA A 37 20.56 -16.66 -1.45
CA ALA A 37 20.09 -16.66 -2.82
C ALA A 37 19.31 -15.37 -3.13
N PRO A 38 19.58 -14.74 -4.29
CA PRO A 38 18.82 -13.59 -4.74
C PRO A 38 17.32 -13.92 -4.84
N HIS A 39 16.48 -13.05 -4.27
CA HIS A 39 15.04 -13.19 -4.33
C HIS A 39 14.48 -12.48 -5.56
N THR A 40 13.79 -13.22 -6.42
CA THR A 40 13.09 -12.61 -7.56
C THR A 40 11.81 -11.93 -7.10
N ILE A 41 11.64 -10.67 -7.49
CA ILE A 41 10.46 -9.84 -7.20
C ILE A 41 9.87 -9.39 -8.53
N THR A 42 8.56 -9.58 -8.70
CA THR A 42 7.86 -9.03 -9.86
C THR A 42 7.78 -7.51 -9.73
N LEU A 43 8.18 -6.76 -10.76
CA LEU A 43 8.12 -5.30 -10.80
C LEU A 43 7.15 -4.83 -11.87
N ILE A 44 6.14 -4.06 -11.47
CA ILE A 44 5.25 -3.34 -12.38
C ILE A 44 5.57 -1.83 -12.22
N PRO A 45 6.22 -1.17 -13.20
CA PRO A 45 6.59 0.25 -13.07
C PRO A 45 5.40 1.19 -12.84
N GLY A 46 4.23 0.84 -13.38
CA GLY A 46 2.99 1.60 -13.27
C GLY A 46 2.95 2.80 -14.22
N ASP A 47 2.00 3.71 -13.97
CA ASP A 47 1.69 4.84 -14.83
C ASP A 47 2.12 6.19 -14.21
N GLY A 48 2.12 7.24 -15.03
CA GLY A 48 2.37 8.62 -14.59
C GLY A 48 3.78 8.81 -14.03
N ILE A 49 3.88 9.25 -12.77
CA ILE A 49 5.18 9.43 -12.09
C ILE A 49 5.77 8.10 -11.57
N SER A 50 4.98 7.03 -11.56
CA SER A 50 5.35 5.77 -10.93
C SER A 50 6.61 5.11 -11.52
N PRO A 51 6.88 5.14 -12.84
CA PRO A 51 8.14 4.63 -13.40
C PRO A 51 9.39 5.35 -12.85
N LEU A 52 9.29 6.64 -12.54
CA LEU A 52 10.42 7.39 -11.95
C LEU A 52 10.65 6.97 -10.49
N VAL A 53 9.57 6.75 -9.74
CA VAL A 53 9.64 6.33 -8.33
C VAL A 53 10.14 4.90 -8.22
N THR A 54 9.61 3.98 -9.03
CA THR A 54 10.06 2.58 -9.07
C THR A 54 11.52 2.48 -9.53
N GLY A 55 11.91 3.26 -10.54
CA GLY A 55 13.32 3.36 -10.95
C GLY A 55 14.25 3.87 -9.85
N ALA A 56 13.81 4.81 -9.01
CA ALA A 56 14.57 5.25 -7.83
C ALA A 56 14.70 4.12 -6.79
N VAL A 57 13.67 3.30 -6.58
CA VAL A 57 13.75 2.12 -5.70
C VAL A 57 14.81 1.15 -6.23
N GLU A 58 14.82 0.87 -7.53
CA GLU A 58 15.82 -0.01 -8.14
C GLU A 58 17.25 0.51 -7.90
N GLN A 59 17.48 1.81 -8.11
CA GLN A 59 18.80 2.43 -7.87
C GLN A 59 19.25 2.30 -6.42
N VAL A 60 18.33 2.52 -5.46
CA VAL A 60 18.65 2.37 -4.04
C VAL A 60 18.97 0.92 -3.70
N MET A 61 18.19 -0.03 -4.23
CA MET A 61 18.39 -1.46 -3.97
C MET A 61 19.70 -1.98 -4.55
N ASP A 62 20.09 -1.51 -5.74
CA ASP A 62 21.39 -1.81 -6.36
C ASP A 62 22.55 -1.22 -5.55
N ALA A 63 22.42 0.05 -5.12
CA ALA A 63 23.43 0.74 -4.33
C ALA A 63 23.70 0.10 -2.96
N ILE A 64 22.69 -0.54 -2.35
CA ILE A 64 22.85 -1.28 -1.08
C ILE A 64 23.22 -2.76 -1.31
N HIS A 65 23.39 -3.19 -2.56
CA HIS A 65 23.63 -4.58 -2.95
C HIS A 65 22.60 -5.54 -2.34
N ALA A 66 21.33 -5.15 -2.38
CA ALA A 66 20.25 -6.01 -1.90
C ALA A 66 20.22 -7.31 -2.71
N PRO A 67 20.06 -8.48 -2.08
CA PRO A 67 19.98 -9.77 -2.77
C PRO A 67 18.60 -9.95 -3.42
N ILE A 68 18.24 -9.06 -4.33
CA ILE A 68 16.96 -9.04 -5.04
C ILE A 68 17.15 -8.89 -6.54
N TYR A 69 16.29 -9.52 -7.31
CA TYR A 69 16.25 -9.39 -8.77
C TYR A 69 14.84 -8.97 -9.20
N PHE A 70 14.74 -7.88 -9.95
CA PHE A 70 13.46 -7.39 -10.45
C PHE A 70 13.12 -8.01 -11.80
N GLU A 71 12.06 -8.80 -11.83
CA GLU A 71 11.43 -9.31 -13.05
C GLU A 71 10.37 -8.30 -13.52
N LYS A 72 10.69 -7.48 -14.52
CA LYS A 72 9.84 -6.36 -14.94
C LYS A 72 8.75 -6.79 -15.90
N PHE A 73 7.54 -6.30 -15.66
CA PHE A 73 6.40 -6.44 -16.57
C PHE A 73 5.74 -5.09 -16.81
N ASP A 74 5.34 -4.88 -18.06
CA ASP A 74 4.60 -3.70 -18.46
C ASP A 74 3.10 -3.93 -18.25
N ALA A 75 2.50 -3.13 -17.37
CA ALA A 75 1.06 -3.03 -17.21
C ALA A 75 0.69 -1.55 -17.11
N HIS A 76 -0.26 -1.14 -17.95
CA HIS A 76 -0.64 0.26 -18.12
C HIS A 76 -2.15 0.46 -18.07
N CYS A 77 -2.59 1.67 -17.72
CA CYS A 77 -4.01 2.02 -17.61
C CYS A 77 -4.84 1.77 -18.88
N ASP A 78 -4.22 1.76 -20.06
CA ASP A 78 -4.90 1.56 -21.35
C ASP A 78 -5.24 0.08 -21.61
N MET A 79 -4.70 -0.84 -20.81
CA MET A 79 -4.98 -2.26 -20.92
C MET A 79 -6.36 -2.58 -20.36
N LYS A 80 -7.10 -3.46 -21.05
CA LYS A 80 -8.41 -3.94 -20.59
C LYS A 80 -8.31 -4.87 -19.37
N ALA A 81 -7.19 -5.58 -19.25
CA ALA A 81 -6.94 -6.56 -18.22
C ALA A 81 -5.43 -6.67 -17.96
N ILE A 82 -5.06 -7.06 -16.74
CA ILE A 82 -3.70 -7.44 -16.40
C ILE A 82 -3.31 -8.70 -17.20
N PRO A 83 -2.15 -8.71 -17.90
CA PRO A 83 -1.71 -9.90 -18.62
C PRO A 83 -1.50 -11.10 -17.68
N MET A 84 -1.88 -12.30 -18.14
CA MET A 84 -1.82 -13.51 -17.31
C MET A 84 -0.39 -13.84 -16.86
N GLU A 85 0.61 -13.57 -17.70
CA GLU A 85 2.03 -13.71 -17.38
C GLU A 85 2.44 -12.92 -16.13
N VAL A 86 1.85 -11.75 -15.89
CA VAL A 86 2.12 -10.93 -14.70
C VAL A 86 1.54 -11.63 -13.47
N ILE A 87 0.31 -12.12 -13.56
CA ILE A 87 -0.36 -12.83 -12.47
C ILE A 87 0.42 -14.11 -12.12
N GLU A 88 0.87 -14.84 -13.14
CA GLU A 88 1.68 -16.05 -12.97
C GLU A 88 3.05 -15.75 -12.34
N SER A 89 3.72 -14.69 -12.78
CA SER A 89 4.97 -14.22 -12.17
C SER A 89 4.76 -13.87 -10.70
N ILE A 90 3.70 -13.12 -10.35
CA ILE A 90 3.40 -12.79 -8.95
C ILE A 90 3.08 -14.04 -8.14
N LYS A 91 2.31 -14.99 -8.71
CA LYS A 91 2.00 -16.27 -8.06
C LYS A 91 3.25 -17.14 -7.88
N LYS A 92 4.24 -17.05 -8.76
CA LYS A 92 5.53 -17.74 -8.65
C LYS A 92 6.44 -17.09 -7.61
N ASN A 93 6.65 -15.78 -7.71
CA ASN A 93 7.60 -15.01 -6.91
C ASN A 93 7.05 -14.66 -5.51
N LYS A 94 5.72 -14.68 -5.33
CA LYS A 94 4.97 -14.33 -4.09
C LYS A 94 5.10 -12.88 -3.63
N VAL A 95 5.98 -12.09 -4.24
CA VAL A 95 6.23 -10.69 -3.92
C VAL A 95 6.20 -9.87 -5.20
N CYS A 96 5.49 -8.74 -5.14
CA CYS A 96 5.36 -7.81 -6.24
C CYS A 96 5.56 -6.37 -5.73
N LEU A 97 6.42 -5.61 -6.42
CA LEU A 97 6.51 -4.17 -6.29
C LEU A 97 5.75 -3.54 -7.45
N LYS A 98 4.75 -2.71 -7.17
CA LYS A 98 3.97 -2.03 -8.20
C LYS A 98 3.95 -0.53 -8.00
N GLY A 99 4.07 0.19 -9.11
CA GLY A 99 3.70 1.60 -9.21
C GLY A 99 2.18 1.81 -9.15
N GLY A 100 1.77 3.08 -9.11
CA GLY A 100 0.36 3.45 -9.23
C GLY A 100 -0.15 3.19 -10.64
N LEU A 101 -1.25 2.44 -10.77
CA LEU A 101 -1.94 2.24 -12.04
C LEU A 101 -3.14 3.19 -12.09
N ASN A 102 -3.18 4.04 -13.12
CA ASN A 102 -4.28 4.99 -13.27
C ASN A 102 -5.57 4.25 -13.62
N THR A 103 -6.68 4.65 -13.02
CA THR A 103 -8.01 4.12 -13.35
C THR A 103 -8.81 5.22 -14.05
N PRO A 104 -9.18 5.06 -15.33
CA PRO A 104 -10.01 6.05 -16.01
C PRO A 104 -11.37 6.16 -15.32
N MET A 105 -11.85 7.39 -15.10
CA MET A 105 -13.16 7.63 -14.49
C MET A 105 -14.27 7.44 -15.52
N GLY A 106 -15.33 6.69 -15.15
CA GLY A 106 -16.58 6.64 -15.92
C GLY A 106 -16.64 5.63 -17.08
N GLY A 107 -15.86 4.55 -17.05
CA GLY A 107 -15.91 3.47 -18.04
C GLY A 107 -16.54 2.17 -17.53
N GLU A 108 -16.98 1.32 -18.46
CA GLU A 108 -17.46 -0.07 -18.20
C GLU A 108 -16.32 -1.02 -17.77
N VAL A 109 -15.07 -0.55 -17.74
CA VAL A 109 -13.89 -1.39 -17.49
C VAL A 109 -13.58 -1.40 -15.99
N SER A 110 -13.54 -2.59 -15.41
CA SER A 110 -13.10 -2.80 -14.03
C SER A 110 -11.66 -2.30 -13.85
N SER A 111 -11.41 -1.54 -12.77
CA SER A 111 -10.07 -1.05 -12.44
C SER A 111 -9.04 -2.19 -12.41
N LEU A 112 -7.91 -2.03 -13.10
CA LEU A 112 -6.78 -2.98 -13.06
C LEU A 112 -6.29 -3.25 -11.63
N ASN A 113 -6.38 -2.25 -10.74
CA ASN A 113 -6.03 -2.40 -9.32
C ASN A 113 -7.01 -3.33 -8.59
N VAL A 114 -8.30 -3.26 -8.92
CA VAL A 114 -9.32 -4.15 -8.35
C VAL A 114 -9.16 -5.55 -8.93
N GLN A 115 -8.92 -5.66 -10.24
CA GLN A 115 -8.66 -6.95 -10.88
C GLN A 115 -7.47 -7.68 -10.23
N LEU A 116 -6.34 -7.00 -10.04
CA LEU A 116 -5.16 -7.58 -9.43
C LEU A 116 -5.44 -8.09 -8.00
N ARG A 117 -6.21 -7.34 -7.21
CA ARG A 117 -6.60 -7.76 -5.85
C ARG A 117 -7.49 -9.00 -5.88
N LYS A 118 -8.43 -9.09 -6.82
CA LYS A 118 -9.34 -10.25 -6.97
C LYS A 118 -8.60 -11.49 -7.46
N GLU A 119 -7.77 -11.37 -8.50
CA GLU A 119 -7.05 -12.51 -9.11
C GLU A 119 -5.97 -13.13 -8.21
N LEU A 120 -5.44 -12.34 -7.29
CA LEU A 120 -4.42 -12.73 -6.32
C LEU A 120 -4.99 -12.98 -4.91
N ASP A 121 -6.30 -12.81 -4.72
CA ASP A 121 -6.96 -12.96 -3.43
C ASP A 121 -6.30 -12.12 -2.30
N LEU A 122 -6.01 -10.84 -2.61
CA LEU A 122 -5.39 -9.90 -1.68
C LEU A 122 -6.44 -9.28 -0.76
N TYR A 123 -6.75 -9.98 0.33
CA TYR A 123 -7.80 -9.66 1.30
C TYR A 123 -7.57 -8.39 2.15
N THR A 124 -6.33 -7.90 2.28
CA THR A 124 -6.03 -6.75 3.16
C THR A 124 -5.04 -5.77 2.56
N SER A 125 -5.31 -4.48 2.76
CA SER A 125 -4.37 -3.38 2.58
C SER A 125 -3.90 -2.87 3.94
N LEU A 126 -2.60 -2.61 4.06
CA LEU A 126 -1.99 -2.02 5.25
C LEU A 126 -1.42 -0.65 4.88
N GLU A 127 -1.85 0.39 5.59
CA GLU A 127 -1.34 1.75 5.41
C GLU A 127 -0.72 2.26 6.71
N ASN A 128 0.56 2.67 6.64
CA ASN A 128 1.27 3.26 7.77
C ASN A 128 1.24 4.78 7.65
N CYS A 129 0.61 5.44 8.62
CA CYS A 129 0.50 6.89 8.71
C CYS A 129 1.27 7.39 9.93
N PHE A 130 2.44 8.00 9.72
CA PHE A 130 3.26 8.52 10.80
C PHE A 130 3.97 9.82 10.40
N ASN A 131 4.33 10.64 11.39
CA ASN A 131 5.09 11.85 11.12
C ASN A 131 6.54 11.50 10.75
N LEU A 132 7.05 12.13 9.68
CA LEU A 132 8.46 12.05 9.32
C LEU A 132 9.28 13.09 10.08
N PRO A 133 10.42 12.72 10.69
CA PRO A 133 11.30 13.68 11.35
C PRO A 133 11.74 14.79 10.37
N GLY A 134 11.58 16.05 10.79
CA GLY A 134 11.99 17.21 9.99
C GLY A 134 10.96 17.69 8.96
N LEU A 135 9.81 17.01 8.81
CA LEU A 135 8.71 17.47 7.96
C LEU A 135 7.60 18.10 8.83
N PRO A 136 7.43 19.44 8.82
CA PRO A 136 6.40 20.08 9.61
C PRO A 136 5.01 19.73 9.10
N THR A 137 4.14 19.28 9.99
CA THR A 137 2.74 18.94 9.71
C THR A 137 1.84 19.58 10.77
N HIS A 138 0.54 19.69 10.48
CA HIS A 138 -0.41 20.29 11.44
C HIS A 138 -0.55 19.49 12.74
N HIS A 139 -0.44 18.16 12.66
CA HIS A 139 -0.52 17.26 13.82
C HIS A 139 0.85 16.65 14.11
N GLU A 140 1.17 16.52 15.40
CA GLU A 140 2.40 15.90 15.91
C GLU A 140 2.10 14.55 16.57
N ASN A 141 3.12 13.70 16.69
CA ASN A 141 3.07 12.38 17.34
C ASN A 141 2.00 11.42 16.79
N VAL A 142 1.74 11.49 15.48
CA VAL A 142 0.92 10.54 14.74
C VAL A 142 1.74 9.28 14.44
N ASP A 143 1.21 8.13 14.85
CA ASP A 143 1.75 6.80 14.51
C ASP A 143 0.61 5.76 14.45
N ILE A 144 -0.12 5.78 13.33
CA ILE A 144 -1.34 5.00 13.09
C ILE A 144 -1.07 3.99 11.98
N MET A 145 -1.61 2.77 12.12
CA MET A 145 -1.71 1.80 11.03
C MET A 145 -3.18 1.60 10.72
N VAL A 146 -3.55 1.79 9.46
CA VAL A 146 -4.90 1.53 8.96
C VAL A 146 -4.88 0.17 8.26
N ILE A 147 -5.82 -0.69 8.62
CA ILE A 147 -5.98 -2.02 8.07
C ILE A 147 -7.33 -2.02 7.35
N ILE A 148 -7.30 -2.20 6.04
CA ILE A 148 -8.47 -2.07 5.17
C ILE A 148 -8.76 -3.42 4.52
N GLU A 149 -10.02 -3.82 4.57
CA GLU A 149 -10.57 -4.97 3.86
C GLU A 149 -10.69 -4.66 2.35
N ASN A 150 -10.25 -5.58 1.48
CA ASN A 150 -10.10 -5.34 0.03
C ASN A 150 -10.98 -6.20 -0.88
N THR A 151 -11.74 -7.16 -0.34
CA THR A 151 -12.44 -8.23 -1.09
C THR A 151 -13.96 -8.15 -1.00
N GLU A 152 -14.51 -7.64 0.10
CA GLU A 152 -15.95 -7.55 0.34
C GLU A 152 -16.44 -6.09 0.41
N GLY A 153 -17.68 -5.89 0.88
CA GLY A 153 -18.32 -4.59 0.98
C GLY A 153 -18.59 -3.96 -0.39
N GLU A 154 -18.04 -2.77 -0.61
CA GLU A 154 -18.22 -2.00 -1.85
C GLU A 154 -17.44 -2.58 -3.03
N TYR A 155 -16.35 -3.31 -2.77
CA TYR A 155 -15.48 -3.85 -3.83
C TYR A 155 -16.09 -5.01 -4.62
N VAL A 156 -17.23 -5.52 -4.16
CA VAL A 156 -18.04 -6.51 -4.87
C VAL A 156 -18.61 -5.91 -6.16
N GLY A 157 -18.92 -4.60 -6.18
CA GLY A 157 -19.30 -3.87 -7.40
C GLY A 157 -20.64 -4.29 -8.00
N ILE A 158 -21.57 -4.80 -7.18
CA ILE A 158 -22.90 -5.18 -7.64
C ILE A 158 -23.82 -3.95 -7.60
N GLU A 159 -24.10 -3.41 -8.78
CA GLU A 159 -24.97 -2.25 -8.98
C GLU A 159 -26.05 -2.57 -9.99
N HIS A 160 -27.28 -2.14 -9.71
CA HIS A 160 -28.42 -2.35 -10.59
C HIS A 160 -29.29 -1.09 -10.65
N GLU A 161 -29.64 -0.68 -11.85
CA GLU A 161 -30.69 0.31 -12.06
C GLU A 161 -32.05 -0.39 -11.99
N VAL A 162 -32.84 -0.07 -10.97
CA VAL A 162 -34.15 -0.72 -10.73
C VAL A 162 -35.20 -0.13 -11.67
N VAL A 163 -35.16 1.18 -11.86
CA VAL A 163 -35.94 1.96 -12.83
C VAL A 163 -35.07 3.11 -13.33
N PRO A 164 -35.32 3.69 -14.52
CA PRO A 164 -34.54 4.81 -15.04
C PRO A 164 -34.37 5.94 -14.01
N GLY A 165 -33.12 6.21 -13.61
CA GLY A 165 -32.76 7.20 -12.59
C GLY A 165 -32.71 6.72 -11.15
N MET A 166 -32.98 5.43 -10.88
CA MET A 166 -32.87 4.82 -9.54
C MET A 166 -31.85 3.69 -9.55
N VAL A 167 -30.66 3.96 -9.01
CA VAL A 167 -29.57 2.99 -8.89
C VAL A 167 -29.50 2.44 -7.48
N LYS A 168 -29.38 1.11 -7.36
CA LYS A 168 -29.12 0.40 -6.12
C LYS A 168 -27.73 -0.22 -6.18
N SER A 169 -26.90 0.10 -5.19
CA SER A 169 -25.61 -0.56 -4.96
C SER A 169 -25.74 -1.53 -3.79
N LEU A 170 -25.28 -2.77 -3.96
CA LEU A 170 -25.30 -3.81 -2.93
C LEU A 170 -23.90 -3.97 -2.34
N LYS A 171 -23.82 -3.80 -1.02
CA LYS A 171 -22.62 -4.13 -0.22
C LYS A 171 -22.85 -5.49 0.42
N VAL A 172 -21.92 -6.42 0.21
CA VAL A 172 -22.01 -7.79 0.73
C VAL A 172 -20.87 -8.01 1.71
N TYR A 173 -21.16 -8.55 2.88
CA TYR A 173 -20.18 -8.92 3.89
C TYR A 173 -20.41 -10.39 4.24
N PHE A 174 -19.34 -11.18 4.26
CA PHE A 174 -19.37 -12.59 4.63
C PHE A 174 -18.82 -12.76 6.04
N ASN A 175 -19.53 -13.52 6.89
CA ASN A 175 -19.05 -13.84 8.23
C ASN A 175 -18.50 -15.28 8.24
N PRO A 176 -17.28 -15.52 8.78
CA PRO A 176 -16.34 -14.53 9.35
C PRO A 176 -15.52 -13.77 8.29
N SER A 177 -15.41 -12.45 8.44
CA SER A 177 -14.57 -11.62 7.58
C SER A 177 -13.09 -12.01 7.76
N ILE A 178 -12.39 -12.24 6.65
CA ILE A 178 -10.98 -12.69 6.63
C ILE A 178 -10.06 -11.72 7.41
N VAL A 179 -10.38 -10.43 7.40
CA VAL A 179 -9.62 -9.40 8.12
C VAL A 179 -9.64 -9.62 9.63
N CYS A 180 -10.74 -10.10 10.22
CA CYS A 180 -10.80 -10.36 11.66
C CYS A 180 -9.79 -11.43 12.09
N PHE A 181 -9.62 -12.50 11.28
CA PHE A 181 -8.60 -13.52 11.56
C PHE A 181 -7.17 -13.00 11.39
N TYR A 182 -6.94 -12.14 10.40
CA TYR A 182 -5.61 -11.56 10.17
C TYR A 182 -5.20 -10.53 11.22
N LEU A 183 -6.17 -9.77 11.75
CA LEU A 183 -5.95 -8.81 12.83
C LEU A 183 -5.39 -9.51 14.07
N ASP A 184 -5.93 -10.68 14.43
CA ASP A 184 -5.46 -11.45 15.56
C ASP A 184 -3.99 -11.90 15.37
N LEU A 185 -3.63 -12.39 14.17
CA LEU A 185 -2.25 -12.82 13.87
C LEU A 185 -1.24 -11.66 13.87
N ILE A 186 -1.54 -10.54 13.21
CA ILE A 186 -0.65 -9.38 13.13
C ILE A 186 -0.49 -8.72 14.52
N PHE A 187 -1.56 -8.71 15.32
CA PHE A 187 -1.56 -8.16 16.67
C PHE A 187 -0.71 -9.00 17.63
N ILE A 188 -0.89 -10.32 17.61
CA ILE A 188 -0.17 -11.25 18.49
C ILE A 188 1.34 -11.21 18.20
N GLU A 189 1.75 -11.12 16.94
CA GLU A 189 3.17 -11.22 16.60
C GLU A 189 3.93 -9.88 16.56
N TYR A 190 3.33 -8.77 16.08
CA TYR A 190 4.17 -7.64 15.61
C TYR A 190 3.91 -6.26 16.22
N MET A 191 2.67 -5.88 16.55
CA MET A 191 2.38 -4.44 16.59
C MET A 191 2.13 -3.83 17.98
N LYS A 192 1.81 -4.59 19.04
CA LYS A 192 1.59 -4.10 20.43
C LYS A 192 0.84 -2.74 20.53
N LYS A 193 -0.05 -2.42 19.58
CA LYS A 193 -0.79 -1.15 19.49
C LYS A 193 -2.25 -1.36 19.88
N LYS A 194 -2.88 -0.32 20.43
CA LYS A 194 -4.32 -0.35 20.71
C LYS A 194 -5.10 -0.45 19.38
N ILE A 195 -5.99 -1.44 19.28
CA ILE A 195 -6.89 -1.61 18.14
C ILE A 195 -8.15 -0.79 18.37
N ILE A 196 -8.59 -0.09 17.34
CA ILE A 196 -9.87 0.60 17.28
C ILE A 196 -10.58 0.09 16.03
N ASN A 197 -11.70 -0.62 16.21
CA ASN A 197 -12.55 -1.01 15.09
C ASN A 197 -13.46 0.17 14.70
N LEU A 198 -13.45 0.53 13.42
CA LEU A 198 -14.30 1.56 12.85
C LEU A 198 -15.40 0.90 11.99
N GLU A 199 -16.58 0.76 12.56
CA GLU A 199 -17.77 0.26 11.87
C GLU A 199 -18.91 1.26 11.98
N SER A 200 -19.55 1.56 10.85
CA SER A 200 -20.82 2.30 10.86
C SER A 200 -21.97 1.34 11.16
N GLN A 201 -22.20 1.04 12.43
CA GLN A 201 -23.34 0.25 12.86
C GLN A 201 -24.62 1.08 12.77
N VAL A 202 -25.45 0.81 11.76
CA VAL A 202 -26.83 1.30 11.72
C VAL A 202 -27.65 0.41 12.66
N LYS A 203 -27.92 0.88 13.88
CA LYS A 203 -28.94 0.26 14.73
C LYS A 203 -30.27 0.34 13.99
N SER A 204 -30.81 -0.78 13.54
CA SER A 204 -32.20 -0.84 13.10
C SER A 204 -33.09 -0.46 14.30
N PRO A 205 -34.06 0.46 14.14
CA PRO A 205 -34.97 0.83 15.23
C PRO A 205 -35.97 -0.27 15.60
N LEU A 206 -35.97 -1.40 14.90
CA LEU A 206 -36.96 -2.46 15.07
C LEU A 206 -36.40 -3.54 15.97
N GLY A 207 -36.34 -3.21 17.26
CA GLY A 207 -36.53 -4.19 18.32
C GLY A 207 -38.03 -4.36 18.58
N SER A 208 -38.51 -5.58 18.36
CA SER A 208 -39.65 -6.16 19.06
C SER A 208 -39.48 -7.67 19.08
#